data_AF-A0A8S8Y0N9-F1
#
_entry.id   AF-A0A8S8Y0N9-F1
#
_cell.length_a   1.000
_cell.length_b   1.000
_cell.length_c   1.000
_cell.angle_alpha   90.00
_cell.angle_beta   90.00
_cell.angle_gamma   90.00
#
_symmetry.space_group_name_H-M   'P 1'
#
loop_
_entity.id
_entity.type
_entity.pdbx_description
1 polymer ?
#
loop_
_entity_poly.entity_id
_entity_poly.type
_entity_poly.pdbx_seq_one_letter_code
_entity_poly.pdbx_strand_id
1 'polypeptide(L)'
;MVHPKTFHTALANRVFLSTQYIRHSSRPFYTPEPDVVHELVGHTAMLGVPEWAELNVLFGEADMRTESEAAITRLGSVYWYVLEFGACREGGNVKAVGPGLLSSFGEMEHACASGEVEYRKPNFEEMETLPYDVTQYQPVLFVWDSFEEMYEKTKEFISNWGTENDPRIELHK
;
A
#
# COMPACT_ATOMS: atom_id res chain seq x y z
N MET A 1 15.05 8.94 1.38
CA MET A 1 13.57 8.86 1.27
C MET A 1 13.01 10.24 0.97
N VAL A 2 11.97 10.29 0.13
CA VAL A 2 11.19 11.50 -0.12
C VAL A 2 10.09 11.62 0.93
N HIS A 3 9.58 12.84 1.16
CA HIS A 3 8.42 13.03 2.03
C HIS A 3 7.18 12.34 1.42
N PRO A 4 6.30 11.69 2.20
CA PRO A 4 5.08 11.06 1.67
C PRO A 4 4.26 12.01 0.79
N LYS A 5 4.11 13.26 1.25
CA LYS A 5 3.48 14.34 0.49
C LYS A 5 4.02 14.51 -0.93
N THR A 6 5.34 14.51 -1.06
CA THR A 6 6.03 14.67 -2.35
C THR A 6 5.80 13.45 -3.25
N PHE A 7 5.83 12.25 -2.66
CA PHE A 7 5.59 11.00 -3.39
C PHE A 7 4.15 10.93 -3.91
N HIS A 8 3.14 11.10 -3.05
CA HIS A 8 1.74 11.07 -3.46
C HIS A 8 1.39 12.20 -4.46
N THR A 9 1.96 13.40 -4.30
CA THR A 9 1.76 14.48 -5.29
C THR A 9 2.27 14.06 -6.68
N ALA A 10 3.35 13.28 -6.76
CA ALA A 10 3.82 12.73 -8.04
C ALA A 10 2.80 11.71 -8.60
N LEU A 11 2.22 10.84 -7.76
CA LEU A 11 1.19 9.89 -8.17
C LEU A 11 -0.05 10.58 -8.75
N ALA A 12 -0.50 11.69 -8.14
CA ALA A 12 -1.59 12.51 -8.67
C ALA A 12 -1.33 12.98 -10.11
N ASN A 13 -0.07 13.21 -10.45
CA ASN A 13 0.40 13.62 -11.78
C ASN A 13 0.78 12.43 -12.68
N ARG A 14 0.38 11.20 -12.30
CA ARG A 14 0.71 9.94 -13.01
C ARG A 14 2.21 9.71 -13.15
N VAL A 15 2.99 10.13 -12.15
CA VAL A 15 4.43 9.92 -12.06
C VAL A 15 4.74 9.06 -10.85
N PHE A 16 5.35 7.91 -11.07
CA PHE A 16 5.86 7.06 -10.00
C PHE A 16 7.34 7.36 -9.75
N LEU A 17 7.70 7.72 -8.53
CA LEU A 17 9.10 8.00 -8.17
C LEU A 17 9.81 6.67 -7.86
N SER A 18 10.70 6.24 -8.75
CA SER A 18 11.35 4.92 -8.69
C SER A 18 12.81 5.03 -8.26
N THR A 19 13.25 4.09 -7.42
CA THR A 19 14.68 3.85 -7.19
C THR A 19 15.35 3.19 -8.41
N GLN A 20 16.68 3.35 -8.54
CA GLN A 20 17.48 2.75 -9.63
C GLN A 20 18.65 1.89 -9.13
N TYR A 21 18.99 1.98 -7.85
CA TYR A 21 20.03 1.15 -7.26
C TYR A 21 19.50 -0.25 -6.96
N ILE A 22 20.41 -1.20 -6.74
CA ILE A 22 20.07 -2.59 -6.39
C ILE A 22 20.52 -2.91 -4.96
N ARG A 23 19.76 -3.74 -4.26
CA ARG A 23 20.09 -4.24 -2.92
C ARG A 23 21.46 -4.92 -2.86
N HIS A 24 22.06 -4.92 -1.68
CA HIS A 24 23.36 -5.54 -1.48
C HIS A 24 23.31 -7.07 -1.68
N SER A 25 24.25 -7.61 -2.45
CA SER A 25 24.24 -9.01 -2.88
C SER A 25 24.43 -10.04 -1.76
N SER A 26 24.86 -9.64 -0.57
CA SER A 26 24.94 -10.54 0.60
C SER A 26 23.57 -10.93 1.17
N ARG A 27 22.49 -10.20 0.83
CA ARG A 27 21.11 -10.48 1.24
C ARG A 27 20.17 -10.34 0.04
N PRO A 28 20.25 -11.23 -0.97
CA PRO A 28 19.51 -11.05 -2.23
C PRO A 28 17.99 -11.18 -2.05
N PHE A 29 17.53 -11.92 -1.03
CA PHE A 29 16.11 -12.19 -0.79
C PHE A 29 15.41 -11.18 0.13
N TYR A 30 16.11 -10.17 0.61
CA TYR A 30 15.57 -9.16 1.53
C TYR A 30 16.28 -7.81 1.37
N THR A 31 15.52 -6.72 1.42
CA THR A 31 16.06 -5.36 1.48
C THR A 31 15.26 -4.52 2.48
N PRO A 32 15.91 -3.72 3.34
CA PRO A 32 15.22 -2.85 4.29
C PRO A 32 14.72 -1.54 3.65
N GLU A 33 15.01 -1.33 2.36
CA GLU A 33 14.63 -0.15 1.58
C GLU A 33 14.27 -0.56 0.14
N PRO A 34 13.38 0.18 -0.54
CA PRO A 34 13.01 -0.14 -1.92
C PRO A 34 14.23 -0.03 -2.85
N ASP A 35 14.44 -1.06 -3.67
CA ASP A 35 15.47 -1.10 -4.71
C ASP A 35 14.84 -1.37 -6.08
N VAL A 36 15.63 -1.34 -7.16
CA VAL A 36 15.11 -1.51 -8.53
C VAL A 36 14.32 -2.81 -8.76
N VAL A 37 14.60 -3.87 -7.98
CA VAL A 37 13.80 -5.10 -8.03
C VAL A 37 12.40 -4.87 -7.47
N HIS A 38 12.28 -4.15 -6.36
CA HIS A 38 10.99 -3.75 -5.79
C HIS A 38 10.16 -2.94 -6.79
N GLU A 39 10.78 -1.99 -7.48
CA GLU A 39 10.08 -1.14 -8.44
C GLU A 39 9.63 -1.90 -9.70
N LEU A 40 10.52 -2.75 -10.26
CA LEU A 40 10.23 -3.44 -11.52
C LEU A 40 9.36 -4.68 -11.33
N VAL A 41 9.60 -5.47 -10.28
CA VAL A 41 8.88 -6.74 -10.06
C VAL A 41 7.61 -6.51 -9.23
N GLY A 42 7.65 -5.60 -8.26
CA GLY A 42 6.49 -5.24 -7.46
C GLY A 42 5.60 -4.22 -8.18
N HIS A 43 6.07 -2.98 -8.28
CA HIS A 43 5.22 -1.87 -8.71
C HIS A 43 4.85 -1.92 -10.19
N THR A 44 5.82 -2.12 -11.08
CA THR A 44 5.60 -1.96 -12.53
C THR A 44 4.53 -2.92 -13.07
N ALA A 45 4.48 -4.15 -12.56
CA ALA A 45 3.45 -5.12 -12.93
C ALA A 45 2.05 -4.63 -12.54
N MET A 46 1.90 -4.13 -11.31
CA MET A 46 0.62 -3.65 -10.80
C MET A 46 0.20 -2.31 -11.40
N LEU A 47 1.14 -1.41 -11.73
CA LEU A 47 0.85 -0.15 -12.43
C LEU A 47 0.33 -0.38 -13.86
N GLY A 48 0.50 -1.57 -14.44
CA GLY A 48 -0.13 -1.98 -15.69
C GLY A 48 -1.62 -2.33 -15.55
N VAL A 49 -2.12 -2.51 -14.32
CA VAL A 49 -3.54 -2.80 -14.01
C VAL A 49 -4.29 -1.46 -13.87
N PRO A 50 -5.29 -1.16 -14.72
CA PRO A 50 -5.96 0.14 -14.73
C PRO A 50 -6.54 0.56 -13.37
N GLU A 51 -7.18 -0.37 -12.67
CA GLU A 51 -7.79 -0.18 -11.36
C GLU A 51 -6.75 0.21 -10.31
N TRP A 52 -5.58 -0.45 -10.33
CA TRP A 52 -4.49 -0.18 -9.41
C TRP A 52 -3.81 1.18 -9.70
N ALA A 53 -3.62 1.49 -10.98
CA ALA A 53 -3.09 2.77 -11.42
C ALA A 53 -4.03 3.92 -11.03
N GLU A 54 -5.35 3.73 -11.15
CA GLU A 54 -6.34 4.71 -10.69
C GLU A 54 -6.26 4.93 -9.18
N LEU A 55 -6.18 3.88 -8.36
CA LEU A 55 -6.01 4.04 -6.91
C LEU A 55 -4.78 4.87 -6.57
N ASN A 56 -3.64 4.63 -7.23
CA ASN A 56 -2.43 5.44 -7.02
C ASN A 56 -2.67 6.93 -7.27
N VAL A 57 -3.35 7.27 -8.37
CA VAL A 57 -3.70 8.66 -8.69
C VAL A 57 -4.63 9.24 -7.62
N LEU A 58 -5.66 8.50 -7.21
CA LEU A 58 -6.63 8.94 -6.21
C LEU A 58 -6.01 9.15 -4.83
N PHE A 59 -5.06 8.31 -4.41
CA PHE A 59 -4.26 8.54 -3.20
C PHE A 59 -3.46 9.85 -3.32
N GLY A 60 -2.89 10.12 -4.49
CA GLY A 60 -2.23 11.37 -4.78
C GLY A 60 -3.15 12.59 -4.64
N GLU A 61 -4.34 12.53 -5.24
CA GLU A 61 -5.34 13.59 -5.16
C GLU A 61 -5.88 13.80 -3.74
N ALA A 62 -6.09 12.71 -2.99
CA ALA A 62 -6.47 12.74 -1.58
C ALA A 62 -5.39 13.40 -0.73
N ASP A 63 -4.12 13.05 -0.96
CA ASP A 63 -3.03 13.71 -0.27
C ASP A 63 -3.04 15.19 -0.61
N MET A 64 -3.22 15.63 -1.86
CA MET A 64 -3.29 17.06 -2.20
C MET A 64 -4.33 17.88 -1.39
N ARG A 65 -5.37 17.24 -0.84
CA ARG A 65 -6.38 17.86 0.06
C ARG A 65 -6.03 17.81 1.55
N THR A 66 -4.98 17.09 1.91
CA THR A 66 -4.54 16.84 3.29
C THR A 66 -3.47 17.85 3.71
N GLU A 67 -3.62 18.57 4.80
CA GLU A 67 -2.67 19.62 5.22
C GLU A 67 -1.87 19.20 6.46
N SER A 68 -2.47 18.47 7.39
CA SER A 68 -1.80 18.10 8.64
C SER A 68 -0.88 16.88 8.49
N GLU A 69 0.29 16.91 9.13
CA GLU A 69 1.23 15.77 9.17
C GLU A 69 0.61 14.50 9.76
N ALA A 70 -0.32 14.67 10.71
CA ALA A 70 -1.07 13.56 11.28
C ALA A 70 -1.96 12.89 10.22
N ALA A 71 -2.69 13.67 9.42
CA ALA A 71 -3.53 13.14 8.35
C ALA A 71 -2.70 12.54 7.21
N ILE A 72 -1.56 13.16 6.83
CA ILE A 72 -0.61 12.59 5.85
C ILE A 72 -0.11 11.21 6.32
N THR A 73 0.20 11.07 7.60
CA THR A 73 0.65 9.80 8.19
C THR A 73 -0.45 8.74 8.17
N ARG A 74 -1.69 9.11 8.48
CA ARG A 74 -2.86 8.21 8.39
C ARG A 74 -3.07 7.72 6.97
N LEU A 75 -3.07 8.64 6.00
CA LEU A 75 -3.23 8.33 4.59
C LEU A 75 -2.12 7.38 4.09
N GLY A 76 -0.87 7.67 4.46
CA GLY A 76 0.28 6.82 4.15
C GLY A 76 0.18 5.43 4.77
N SER A 77 -0.43 5.30 5.96
CA SER A 77 -0.65 4.01 6.61
C SER A 77 -1.70 3.19 5.87
N VAL A 78 -2.79 3.81 5.39
CA VAL A 78 -3.76 3.13 4.52
C VAL A 78 -3.12 2.72 3.20
N TYR A 79 -2.31 3.59 2.57
CA TYR A 79 -1.55 3.25 1.37
C TYR A 79 -0.63 2.04 1.62
N TRP A 80 0.05 1.97 2.77
CA TRP A 80 0.87 0.83 3.15
C TRP A 80 0.09 -0.48 3.20
N TYR A 81 -1.01 -0.53 3.96
CA TYR A 81 -1.77 -1.76 4.15
C TYR A 81 -2.59 -2.19 2.93
N VAL A 82 -2.90 -1.28 2.01
CA VAL A 82 -3.70 -1.57 0.81
C VAL A 82 -2.83 -1.72 -0.42
N LEU A 83 -2.01 -0.72 -0.75
CA LEU A 83 -1.27 -0.68 -2.01
C LEU A 83 0.16 -1.22 -1.88
N GLU A 84 0.82 -1.21 -0.72
CA GLU A 84 2.16 -1.82 -0.60
C GLU A 84 2.14 -3.28 -0.14
N PHE A 85 1.33 -3.59 0.87
CA PHE A 85 1.22 -4.91 1.48
C PHE A 85 -0.19 -5.49 1.34
N GLY A 86 -0.94 -5.06 0.32
CA GLY A 86 -2.26 -5.58 0.02
C GLY A 86 -2.27 -7.08 -0.29
N ALA A 87 -3.29 -7.76 0.24
CA ALA A 87 -3.57 -9.16 -0.07
C ALA A 87 -5.08 -9.39 -0.25
N CYS A 88 -5.44 -10.31 -1.14
CA CYS A 88 -6.83 -10.68 -1.41
C CYS A 88 -7.02 -12.19 -1.44
N ARG A 89 -8.27 -12.65 -1.34
CA ARG A 89 -8.61 -14.07 -1.50
C ARG A 89 -8.89 -14.39 -2.96
N GLU A 90 -8.38 -15.54 -3.41
CA GLU A 90 -8.69 -16.12 -4.71
C GLU A 90 -8.78 -17.64 -4.56
N GLY A 91 -9.95 -18.22 -4.88
CA GLY A 91 -10.16 -19.67 -4.76
C GLY A 91 -9.92 -20.22 -3.35
N GLY A 92 -10.19 -19.42 -2.31
CA GLY A 92 -9.96 -19.77 -0.89
C GLY A 92 -8.54 -19.54 -0.38
N ASN A 93 -7.59 -19.20 -1.26
CA ASN A 93 -6.20 -18.93 -0.88
C ASN A 93 -5.96 -17.43 -0.76
N VAL A 94 -5.02 -17.03 0.09
CA VAL A 94 -4.53 -15.65 0.14
C VAL A 94 -3.50 -15.44 -0.98
N LYS A 95 -3.64 -14.33 -1.70
CA LYS A 95 -2.76 -13.89 -2.78
C LYS A 95 -2.24 -12.50 -2.48
N ALA A 96 -0.94 -12.31 -2.69
CA ALA A 96 -0.33 -11.00 -2.65
C ALA A 96 -0.73 -10.18 -3.88
N VAL A 97 -1.06 -8.91 -3.67
CA VAL A 97 -1.24 -7.90 -4.73
C VAL A 97 -0.38 -6.66 -4.49
N GLY A 98 0.04 -6.44 -3.23
CA GLY A 98 0.96 -5.37 -2.86
C GLY A 98 2.39 -5.60 -3.37
N PRO A 99 3.04 -4.60 -4.00
CA PRO A 99 4.42 -4.63 -4.46
C PRO A 99 5.46 -5.01 -3.41
N GLY A 100 5.26 -4.63 -2.14
CA GLY A 100 6.10 -5.05 -1.02
C GLY A 100 6.18 -6.56 -0.89
N LEU A 101 5.03 -7.24 -1.00
CA LEU A 101 4.96 -8.70 -0.99
C LEU A 101 5.48 -9.29 -2.32
N LEU A 102 5.04 -8.77 -3.47
CA LEU A 102 5.40 -9.31 -4.80
C LEU A 102 6.91 -9.29 -5.10
N SER A 103 7.64 -8.36 -4.48
CA SER A 103 9.08 -8.19 -4.68
C SER A 103 9.96 -8.80 -3.59
N SER A 104 9.34 -9.42 -2.58
CA SER A 104 10.01 -10.04 -1.44
C SER A 104 9.63 -11.51 -1.36
N PHE A 105 10.49 -12.38 -1.93
CA PHE A 105 10.21 -13.83 -1.99
C PHE A 105 9.90 -14.43 -0.61
N GLY A 106 10.74 -14.13 0.39
CA GLY A 106 10.56 -14.68 1.75
C GLY A 106 9.34 -14.11 2.46
N GLU A 107 9.03 -12.84 2.25
CA GLU A 107 7.86 -12.21 2.86
C GLU A 107 6.56 -12.64 2.19
N MET A 108 6.55 -12.90 0.88
CA MET A 108 5.40 -13.46 0.19
C MET A 108 5.06 -14.87 0.71
N GLU A 109 6.07 -15.72 0.91
CA GLU A 109 5.89 -17.06 1.51
C GLU A 109 5.38 -16.95 2.95
N HIS A 110 5.98 -16.06 3.75
CA HIS A 110 5.52 -15.77 5.11
C HIS A 110 4.05 -15.30 5.10
N ALA A 111 3.73 -14.31 4.26
CA ALA A 111 2.41 -13.70 4.14
C ALA A 111 1.32 -14.65 3.65
N CYS A 112 1.61 -15.55 2.71
CA CYS A 112 0.57 -16.33 2.02
C CYS A 112 0.52 -17.82 2.43
N ALA A 113 1.58 -18.35 3.05
CA ALA A 113 1.72 -19.81 3.25
C ALA A 113 2.20 -20.23 4.65
N SER A 114 2.83 -19.36 5.44
CA SER A 114 3.40 -19.76 6.75
C SER A 114 2.36 -20.12 7.81
N GLY A 115 1.18 -19.49 7.76
CA GLY A 115 0.20 -19.52 8.85
C GLY A 115 0.58 -18.72 10.09
N GLU A 116 1.67 -17.94 10.04
CA GLU A 116 2.17 -17.12 11.15
C GLU A 116 1.61 -15.68 11.14
N VAL A 117 1.08 -15.24 9.99
CA VAL A 117 0.51 -13.89 9.81
C VAL A 117 -0.93 -13.83 10.29
N GLU A 118 -1.25 -12.81 11.08
CA GLU A 118 -2.61 -12.52 11.50
C GLU A 118 -3.38 -11.86 10.34
N TYR A 119 -4.38 -12.56 9.80
CA TYR A 119 -5.28 -11.99 8.81
C TYR A 119 -6.47 -11.28 9.46
N ARG A 120 -6.58 -9.98 9.23
CA ARG A 120 -7.72 -9.15 9.66
C ARG A 120 -8.62 -8.84 8.48
N LYS A 121 -9.90 -8.59 8.78
CA LYS A 121 -10.83 -8.04 7.79
C LYS A 121 -10.48 -6.58 7.49
N PRO A 122 -10.64 -6.10 6.26
CA PRO A 122 -10.35 -4.72 5.91
C PRO A 122 -11.11 -3.73 6.79
N ASN A 123 -10.38 -2.81 7.42
CA ASN A 123 -10.92 -1.74 8.25
C ASN A 123 -10.01 -0.50 8.13
N PHE A 124 -10.50 0.54 7.45
CA PHE A 124 -9.71 1.75 7.23
C PHE A 124 -9.34 2.48 8.51
N GLU A 125 -10.25 2.57 9.49
CA GLU A 125 -9.98 3.27 10.75
C GLU A 125 -8.85 2.58 11.54
N GLU A 126 -8.79 1.24 11.47
CA GLU A 126 -7.72 0.45 12.04
C GLU A 126 -6.41 0.65 11.26
N MET A 127 -6.45 0.55 9.92
CA MET A 127 -5.28 0.76 9.05
C MET A 127 -4.62 2.13 9.25
N GLU A 128 -5.41 3.18 9.47
CA GLU A 128 -4.89 4.54 9.72
C GLU A 128 -4.06 4.68 11.00
N THR A 129 -4.20 3.74 11.94
CA THR A 129 -3.62 3.86 13.29
C THR A 129 -2.73 2.69 13.69
N LEU A 130 -2.80 1.56 13.00
CA LEU A 130 -1.98 0.39 13.27
C LEU A 130 -0.53 0.66 12.86
N PRO A 131 0.43 0.72 13.79
CA PRO A 131 1.83 0.93 13.44
C PRO A 131 2.40 -0.30 12.72
N TYR A 132 3.31 -0.04 11.79
CA TYR A 132 4.08 -1.07 11.07
C TYR A 132 5.58 -0.80 11.18
N ASP A 133 6.37 -1.85 11.05
CA ASP A 133 7.83 -1.79 10.97
C ASP A 133 8.27 -2.13 9.55
N VAL A 134 8.96 -1.21 8.90
CA VAL A 134 9.46 -1.37 7.52
C VAL A 134 10.69 -2.29 7.42
N THR A 135 11.25 -2.69 8.57
CA THR A 135 12.48 -3.50 8.66
C THR A 135 12.22 -4.97 9.01
N GLN A 136 10.96 -5.35 9.18
CA GLN A 136 10.53 -6.70 9.56
C GLN A 136 9.38 -7.14 8.65
N TYR A 137 9.15 -8.46 8.59
CA TYR A 137 7.97 -8.99 7.92
C TYR A 137 6.69 -8.56 8.64
N GLN A 138 5.66 -8.26 7.86
CA GLN A 138 4.39 -7.78 8.41
C GLN A 138 3.69 -8.87 9.25
N PRO A 139 3.46 -8.65 10.55
CA PRO A 139 2.78 -9.64 11.41
C PRO A 139 1.26 -9.67 11.18
N VAL A 140 0.71 -8.62 10.57
CA VAL A 140 -0.72 -8.43 10.32
C VAL A 140 -0.91 -8.05 8.86
N LEU A 141 -1.88 -8.67 8.19
CA LEU A 141 -2.35 -8.26 6.86
C LEU A 141 -3.86 -8.09 6.88
N PHE A 142 -4.34 -7.04 6.22
CA PHE A 142 -5.76 -6.84 5.96
C PHE A 142 -6.11 -7.54 4.64
N VAL A 143 -6.81 -8.67 4.74
CA VAL A 143 -7.09 -9.54 3.60
C VAL A 143 -8.50 -9.29 3.09
N TRP A 144 -8.58 -8.84 1.85
CA TRP A 144 -9.83 -8.56 1.14
C TRP A 144 -10.44 -9.84 0.56
N ASP A 145 -11.76 -9.95 0.45
CA ASP A 145 -12.40 -11.16 -0.09
C ASP A 145 -12.21 -11.27 -1.61
N SER A 146 -11.97 -10.15 -2.29
CA SER A 146 -11.58 -10.12 -3.71
C SER A 146 -10.81 -8.84 -4.06
N PHE A 147 -10.14 -8.84 -5.21
CA PHE A 147 -9.52 -7.63 -5.77
C PHE A 147 -10.56 -6.55 -6.09
N GLU A 148 -11.73 -6.94 -6.61
CA GLU A 148 -12.83 -6.02 -6.91
C GLU A 148 -13.32 -5.29 -5.65
N GLU A 149 -13.51 -6.02 -4.55
CA GLU A 149 -13.91 -5.43 -3.27
C GLU A 149 -12.85 -4.43 -2.77
N MET A 150 -11.56 -4.81 -2.82
CA MET A 150 -10.46 -3.93 -2.46
C MET A 150 -10.52 -2.64 -3.27
N TYR A 151 -10.61 -2.75 -4.60
CA TYR A 151 -10.66 -1.60 -5.49
C TYR A 151 -11.85 -0.68 -5.19
N GLU A 152 -13.07 -1.20 -5.18
CA GLU A 152 -14.28 -0.39 -5.00
C GLU A 152 -14.31 0.29 -3.63
N LYS A 153 -13.97 -0.43 -2.56
CA LYS A 153 -13.99 0.11 -1.20
C LYS A 153 -12.88 1.12 -0.97
N THR A 154 -11.68 0.86 -1.47
CA THR A 154 -10.58 1.83 -1.37
C THR A 154 -10.87 3.06 -2.20
N LYS A 155 -11.41 2.91 -3.42
CA LYS A 155 -11.82 4.03 -4.27
C LYS A 155 -12.86 4.91 -3.59
N GLU A 156 -13.90 4.32 -3.01
CA GLU A 156 -14.94 5.05 -2.27
C GLU A 156 -14.33 5.83 -1.10
N PHE A 157 -13.52 5.16 -0.28
CA PHE A 157 -12.86 5.77 0.88
C PHE A 157 -11.96 6.95 0.50
N ILE A 158 -11.06 6.73 -0.46
CA ILE A 158 -10.03 7.71 -0.84
C ILE A 158 -10.62 8.90 -1.62
N SER A 159 -11.69 8.67 -2.39
CA SER A 159 -12.39 9.73 -3.12
C SER A 159 -13.09 10.69 -2.16
N ASN A 160 -13.58 10.17 -1.02
CA ASN A 160 -14.20 10.98 0.02
C ASN A 160 -13.17 11.67 0.93
N TRP A 161 -11.94 11.16 1.05
CA TRP A 161 -10.89 11.68 1.94
C TRP A 161 -10.70 13.21 1.82
N GLY A 162 -10.86 13.92 2.94
CA GLY A 162 -10.69 15.36 3.07
C GLY A 162 -11.79 16.21 2.41
N THR A 163 -12.84 15.58 1.85
CA THR A 163 -14.00 16.26 1.25
C THR A 163 -15.14 16.45 2.25
N GLU A 164 -16.18 17.18 1.88
CA GLU A 164 -17.41 17.31 2.67
C GLU A 164 -18.16 15.98 2.91
N ASN A 165 -17.90 14.95 2.12
CA ASN A 165 -18.48 13.62 2.28
C ASN A 165 -17.65 12.72 3.21
N ASP A 166 -16.51 13.20 3.70
CA ASP A 166 -15.66 12.47 4.64
C ASP A 166 -16.29 12.44 6.04
N PRO A 167 -16.72 11.27 6.54
CA PRO A 167 -17.31 11.19 7.89
C PRO A 167 -16.30 11.50 9.00
N ARG A 168 -15.00 11.50 8.69
CA ARG A 168 -13.89 11.73 9.62
C ARG A 168 -13.04 12.93 9.17
N ILE A 169 -13.64 13.90 8.47
CA ILE A 169 -12.97 15.09 7.91
C ILE A 169 -12.05 15.83 8.89
N GLU A 170 -12.42 15.90 10.18
CA GLU A 170 -11.63 16.55 11.24
C GLU A 170 -10.30 15.85 11.52
N LEU A 171 -10.18 14.56 11.16
CA LEU A 171 -8.95 13.77 11.26
C LEU A 171 -8.15 13.75 9.95
N HIS A 172 -8.79 14.07 8.83
CA HIS A 172 -8.26 13.88 7.48
C HIS A 172 -7.85 15.19 6.78
N LYS A 173 -8.17 16.35 7.37
CA LYS A 173 -7.64 17.65 6.95
C LYS A 173 -6.26 17.96 7.55
#